data_AF-A0A1Q3SFE5-F1
#
_entry.id   AF-A0A1Q3SFE5-F1
#
_cell.length_a   1.000
_cell.length_b   1.000
_cell.length_c   1.000
_cell.angle_alpha   90.00
_cell.angle_beta   90.00
_cell.angle_gamma   90.00
#
_symmetry.space_group_name_H-M   'P 1'
#
loop_
_entity.id
_entity.type
_entity.pdbx_description
1 polymer ?
#
loop_
_entity_poly.entity_id
_entity_poly.type
_entity_poly.pdbx_seq_one_letter_code
_entity_poly.pdbx_strand_id
1 'polypeptide(L)' 'MQARVMLLYLVKRGFTEESIAIALNVNQSTISRILSGKIQEPRGSLVNTIRYLFEKEQNKQVDSIISFRNGQGQ' A
#
# COMPACT_ATOMS: atom_id res chain seq x y z
N MET A 1 -13.40 2.72 -6.28
CA MET A 1 -12.33 2.51 -7.31
C MET A 1 -10.88 2.76 -6.83
N GLN A 2 -10.56 3.80 -6.02
CA GLN A 2 -9.17 4.13 -5.64
C GLN A 2 -8.44 3.09 -4.75
N ALA A 3 -9.13 2.47 -3.79
CA ALA A 3 -8.50 1.57 -2.82
C ALA A 3 -7.86 0.31 -3.44
N ARG A 4 -8.53 -0.29 -4.43
CA ARG A 4 -8.03 -1.48 -5.11
C ARG A 4 -6.70 -1.23 -5.82
N VAL A 5 -6.57 -0.09 -6.48
CA VAL A 5 -5.34 0.29 -7.20
C VAL A 5 -4.16 0.45 -6.23
N MET A 6 -4.39 1.12 -5.10
CA MET A 6 -3.38 1.28 -4.04
C MET A 6 -2.95 -0.08 -3.47
N LEU A 7 -3.89 -0.99 -3.21
CA LEU A 7 -3.57 -2.33 -2.73
C LEU A 7 -2.80 -3.16 -3.78
N LEU A 8 -3.19 -3.10 -5.06
CA LEU A 8 -2.47 -3.79 -6.14
C LEU A 8 -1.02 -3.29 -6.28
N TYR A 9 -0.78 -2.00 -6.04
CA TYR A 9 0.58 -1.47 -6.00
C TYR A 9 1.41 -2.10 -4.87
N LEU A 10 0.86 -2.16 -3.65
CA LEU A 10 1.55 -2.80 -2.51
C LEU A 10 1.83 -4.28 -2.79
N VAL A 11 0.89 -5.01 -3.38
CA VAL A 11 1.12 -6.41 -3.77
C VAL A 11 2.25 -6.53 -4.80
N LYS A 12 2.30 -5.65 -5.81
CA LYS A 12 3.41 -5.61 -6.79
C LYS A 12 4.77 -5.30 -6.16
N ARG A 13 4.77 -4.65 -4.99
CA ARG A 13 5.98 -4.36 -4.20
C ARG A 13 6.42 -5.54 -3.31
N GLY A 14 5.69 -6.66 -3.34
CA GLY A 14 6.00 -7.86 -2.58
C GLY A 14 5.27 -7.99 -1.25
N PHE A 15 4.35 -7.07 -0.92
CA PHE A 15 3.52 -7.20 0.28
C PHE A 15 2.49 -8.32 0.09
N THR A 16 2.35 -9.19 1.08
CA THR A 16 1.29 -10.21 1.11
C THR A 16 -0.03 -9.59 1.57
N GLU A 17 -1.16 -10.19 1.18
CA GLU A 17 -2.48 -9.76 1.67
C GLU A 17 -2.55 -9.73 3.21
N GLU A 18 -1.90 -10.69 3.87
CA GLU A 18 -1.79 -10.77 5.32
C GLU A 18 -1.02 -9.59 5.91
N SER A 19 0.17 -9.28 5.36
CA SER A 19 0.98 -8.15 5.85
C SER A 19 0.25 -6.81 5.72
N ILE A 20 -0.52 -6.63 4.64
CA ILE A 20 -1.35 -5.45 4.42
C ILE A 20 -2.51 -5.42 5.41
N ALA A 21 -3.15 -6.57 5.65
CA ALA A 21 -4.24 -6.69 6.60
C ALA A 21 -3.81 -6.33 8.03
N ILE A 22 -2.63 -6.80 8.46
CA ILE A 22 -2.02 -6.44 9.74
C ILE A 22 -1.77 -4.93 9.80
N ALA A 23 -1.14 -4.34 8.77
CA ALA A 23 -0.85 -2.91 8.73
C ALA A 23 -2.10 -2.03 8.77
N LEU A 24 -3.22 -2.51 8.23
CA LEU A 24 -4.50 -1.79 8.19
C LEU A 24 -5.45 -2.16 9.34
N ASN A 25 -5.05 -3.06 10.23
CA ASN A 25 -5.87 -3.61 11.30
C ASN A 25 -7.23 -4.15 10.80
N VAL A 26 -7.19 -4.97 9.76
CA VAL A 26 -8.38 -5.65 9.20
C VAL A 26 -8.08 -7.13 8.98
N ASN A 27 -9.12 -7.92 8.71
CA ASN A 27 -8.96 -9.32 8.31
C ASN A 27 -8.37 -9.40 6.90
N GLN A 28 -7.50 -10.41 6.66
CA GLN A 28 -6.98 -10.72 5.32
C GLN A 28 -8.11 -10.91 4.29
N SER A 29 -9.21 -11.55 4.69
CA SER A 29 -10.37 -11.75 3.81
C SER A 29 -10.99 -10.44 3.32
N THR A 30 -10.87 -9.35 4.08
CA THR A 30 -11.28 -8.00 3.64
C THR A 30 -10.39 -7.52 2.49
N ILE A 31 -9.07 -7.70 2.60
CA ILE A 31 -8.11 -7.35 1.55
C ILE A 31 -8.37 -8.16 0.28
N SER A 32 -8.52 -9.48 0.42
CA SER A 32 -8.84 -10.39 -0.69
C SER A 32 -10.13 -10.00 -1.43
N ARG A 33 -11.18 -9.62 -0.69
CA ARG A 33 -12.45 -9.14 -1.27
C ARG A 33 -12.31 -7.81 -2.02
N ILE A 34 -11.46 -6.90 -1.56
CA ILE A 34 -11.19 -5.63 -2.28
C ILE A 34 -10.37 -5.91 -3.54
N LEU A 35 -9.32 -6.74 -3.45
CA LEU A 35 -8.45 -7.09 -4.57
C LEU A 35 -9.21 -7.83 -5.69
N SER A 36 -10.10 -8.76 -5.31
CA SER A 36 -10.98 -9.48 -6.24
C SER A 36 -12.12 -8.63 -6.81
N GLY A 37 -12.32 -7.40 -6.33
CA GLY A 37 -13.39 -6.51 -6.78
C GLY A 37 -14.77 -6.83 -6.19
N LYS A 38 -14.89 -7.82 -5.30
CA LYS A 38 -16.13 -8.10 -4.55
C LYS A 38 -16.54 -6.93 -3.66
N ILE A 39 -15.57 -6.17 -3.15
CA ILE A 39 -15.79 -4.87 -2.49
C ILE A 39 -15.27 -3.78 -3.43
N GLN A 40 -16.19 -3.07 -4.09
CA GLN A 40 -15.83 -1.97 -4.99
C GLN A 40 -15.56 -0.65 -4.24
N GLU A 41 -16.28 -0.46 -3.13
CA GLU A 41 -16.26 0.75 -2.30
C GLU A 41 -16.12 0.38 -0.82
N PRO A 42 -14.89 0.27 -0.31
CA PRO A 42 -14.66 0.14 1.12
C PRO A 42 -15.10 1.41 1.86
N ARG A 43 -15.37 1.29 3.16
CA ARG A 43 -15.67 2.44 4.02
C ARG A 43 -14.57 3.51 3.90
N GLY A 44 -14.96 4.79 3.91
CA GLY A 44 -14.02 5.91 3.73
C GLY A 44 -12.83 5.90 4.69
N SER A 45 -13.05 5.50 5.95
CA SER A 45 -11.96 5.35 6.93
C SER A 45 -10.90 4.34 6.48
N LEU A 46 -11.31 3.18 5.97
CA LEU A 46 -10.39 2.17 5.44
C LEU A 46 -9.66 2.67 4.19
N VAL A 47 -10.35 3.42 3.32
CA VAL A 47 -9.72 4.03 2.14
C VAL A 47 -8.61 5.01 2.56
N ASN A 48 -8.84 5.82 3.60
CA ASN A 48 -7.83 6.75 4.11
C ASN A 48 -6.62 6.03 4.69
N THR A 49 -6.83 4.95 5.45
CA THR A 49 -5.71 4.16 5.99
C THR A 49 -4.91 3.46 4.89
N ILE A 50 -5.59 2.92 3.86
CA ILE A 50 -4.94 2.35 2.67
C ILE A 50 -4.09 3.41 1.96
N ARG A 51 -4.63 4.64 1.80
CA ARG A 51 -3.91 5.76 1.19
C ARG A 51 -2.65 6.12 1.96
N TYR A 52 -2.76 6.26 3.28
CA TYR A 52 -1.61 6.56 4.13
C TYR A 52 -0.51 5.50 4.01
N LEU A 53 -0.86 4.21 4.03
CA LEU A 53 0.11 3.12 3.86
C LEU A 53 0.78 3.17 2.48
N PHE A 54 0.00 3.43 1.43
CA PHE A 54 0.48 3.57 0.07
C PHE A 54 1.47 4.75 -0.08
N GLU A 55 1.12 5.93 0.41
CA GLU A 55 1.98 7.12 0.35
C GLU A 55 3.27 6.94 1.15
N LYS A 56 3.18 6.32 2.34
CA LYS A 56 4.37 5.99 3.14
C LYS A 56 5.33 5.08 2.39
N GLU A 57 4.83 4.10 1.64
CA GLU A 57 5.67 3.20 0.85
C GLU A 57 6.26 3.88 -0.39
N GLN A 58 5.55 4.81 -1.02
CA GLN A 58 6.08 5.65 -2.10
C GLN A 58 7.23 6.54 -1.61
N ASN A 59 7.08 7.17 -0.44
CA ASN A 59 8.08 8.12 0.10
C ASN A 59 9.40 7.42 0.46
N LYS A 60 9.36 6.19 1.01
CA LYS A 60 10.58 5.40 1.24
C LYS A 60 11.39 5.17 -0.03
N GLN A 61 10.72 5.03 -1.17
CA GLN A 61 11.41 4.89 -2.45
C GLN A 61 12.13 6.19 -2.83
N VAL A 62 11.49 7.34 -2.66
CA VAL A 62 12.08 8.66 -2.94
C VAL A 62 13.32 8.88 -2.06
N ASP A 63 13.24 8.58 -0.76
CA ASP A 63 14.36 8.75 0.17
C ASP A 63 15.57 7.87 -0.19
N SER A 64 15.33 6.63 -0.63
CA SER A 64 16.41 5.73 -1.07
C SER A 64 17.13 6.23 -2.34
N ILE A 65 16.39 6.81 -3.28
CA ILE A 65 16.95 7.36 -4.53
C ILE A 65 17.80 8.61 -4.24
N ILE A 66 17.32 9.51 -3.38
CA ILE A 66 18.05 10.73 -2.99
C ILE A 66 19.34 10.35 -2.25
N SER A 67 19.26 9.40 -1.32
CA SER A 67 20.42 8.92 -0.55
C SER A 67 21.49 8.30 -1.45
N PHE A 68 21.10 7.54 -2.48
CA PHE A 68 22.04 6.97 -3.45
C PHE A 68 22.75 8.05 -4.29
N ARG A 69 22.03 9.09 -4.73
CA ARG A 69 22.61 10.18 -5.54
C ARG A 69 23.63 11.03 -4.77
N ASN A 70 23.41 11.25 -3.48
CA ASN A 70 24.31 12.06 -2.65
C ASN A 70 25.56 11.31 -2.16
N GLY A 71 25.60 9.97 -2.32
CA GLY A 71 26.70 9.11 -1.86
C GLY A 71 27.77 8.78 -2.93
N GLN A 72 27.66 9.30 -4.16
CA GLN A 72 28.60 9.03 -5.26
C GLN A 72 29.47 10.25 -5.65
N GLY A 73 29.63 11.21 -4.74
CA GLY A 73 30.37 12.45 -4.98
C GLY A 73 31.50 12.73 -3.99
N GLN A 74 32.29 11.70 -3.62
CA GLN A 74 33.55 11.86 -2.88
C GLN A 74 34.61 10.94 -3.47
#